data_AF-A0A7C4RLF7-F1
#
_entry.id   AF-A0A7C4RLF7-F1
#
_cell.length_a   1.000
_cell.length_b   1.000
_cell.length_c   1.000
_cell.angle_alpha   90.00
_cell.angle_beta   90.00
_cell.angle_gamma   90.00
#
_symmetry.space_group_name_H-M   'P 1'
#
loop_
_entity.id
_entity.type
_entity.pdbx_description
1 polymer ?
#
loop_
_entity_poly.entity_id
_entity_poly.type
_entity_poly.pdbx_seq_one_letter_code
_entity_poly.pdbx_strand_id
1 'polypeptide(L)'
;MKVERDFRYTYAATRIRCLEKELLPLSFFHRLIGASSLSEVRKILEETVYGIREGEEFDVLWERESRRTLSIVKDVLPNKRLKDFFSYSYDIFNLKVLLKNKLLAKRGMKKNWDILVDMGTVPVDKMISIVENEQYVYLPFHKKDSVYIIWDLLDRMEKAELDTKFVDLFLDKLYFNFMLNEAREMGESFLVEYIKLLIDLTNIMTFFRAKFAGRSKSFLSDVLISGGFVDEDRLVDVYQDNLDSFVKVLHYSPYSGLVEKMAALFEQGQDLASLEKLKDNYLIETLKNCKFVMFGIQPIVAFMVAKDMEIKNLRIVITGKQAGLSEGILKERLRYVYV
;
A
#
# COMPACT_ATOMS: atom_id res chain seq x y z
N MET A 1 -4.36 18.35 -4.18
CA MET A 1 -4.06 18.36 -2.73
C MET A 1 -3.54 19.73 -2.34
N LYS A 2 -3.98 20.28 -1.20
CA LYS A 2 -3.57 21.62 -0.77
C LYS A 2 -2.11 21.60 -0.29
N VAL A 3 -1.31 22.49 -0.87
CA VAL A 3 0.09 22.72 -0.47
C VAL A 3 0.09 23.86 0.55
N GLU A 4 0.29 23.53 1.82
CA GLU A 4 0.33 24.50 2.91
C GLU A 4 1.67 24.40 3.63
N ARG A 5 2.26 25.56 3.96
CA ARG A 5 3.55 25.62 4.65
C ARG A 5 3.33 25.45 6.14
N ASP A 6 4.02 24.46 6.72
CA ASP A 6 4.00 24.23 8.17
C ASP A 6 5.43 24.09 8.71
N PHE A 7 5.82 25.07 9.52
CA PHE A 7 7.16 25.17 10.10
C PHE A 7 7.43 24.15 11.21
N ARG A 8 6.41 23.48 11.76
CA ARG A 8 6.58 22.38 12.72
C ARG A 8 7.42 21.23 12.14
N TYR A 9 7.42 21.12 10.81
CA TYR A 9 8.13 20.07 10.08
C TYR A 9 9.45 20.54 9.47
N THR A 10 9.94 21.76 9.73
CA THR A 10 11.12 22.28 9.04
C THR A 10 12.35 21.38 9.17
N TYR A 11 12.68 20.91 10.38
CA TYR A 11 13.80 19.99 10.59
C TYR A 11 13.59 18.65 9.86
N ALA A 12 12.40 18.06 10.02
CA ALA A 12 12.04 16.80 9.39
C ALA A 12 12.08 16.89 7.85
N ALA A 13 11.42 17.87 7.26
CA ALA A 13 11.43 18.12 5.83
C ALA A 13 12.84 18.35 5.29
N THR A 14 13.68 19.11 6.00
CA THR A 14 15.08 19.34 5.60
C THR A 14 15.88 18.03 5.62
N ARG A 15 15.73 17.21 6.67
CA ARG A 15 16.41 15.91 6.75
C ARG A 15 15.95 14.98 5.62
N ILE A 16 14.65 14.91 5.34
CA ILE A 16 14.10 14.11 4.25
C ILE A 16 14.62 14.57 2.88
N ARG A 17 14.71 15.88 2.63
CA ARG A 17 15.26 16.43 1.37
C ARG A 17 16.71 15.99 1.13
N CYS A 18 17.51 15.84 2.18
CA CYS A 18 18.85 15.28 2.06
C CYS A 18 18.82 13.80 1.64
N LEU A 19 17.88 13.02 2.18
CA LEU A 19 17.72 11.60 1.88
C LEU A 19 17.07 11.33 0.51
N GLU A 20 16.31 12.28 -0.04
CA GLU A 20 15.80 12.16 -1.41
C GLU A 20 16.92 12.00 -2.45
N LYS A 21 18.16 12.42 -2.14
CA LYS A 21 19.33 12.18 -2.99
C LYS A 21 19.78 10.72 -3.04
N GLU A 22 19.34 9.91 -2.08
CA GLU A 22 19.60 8.45 -2.03
C GLU A 22 18.59 7.67 -2.89
N LEU A 23 17.54 8.31 -3.42
CA LEU A 23 16.55 7.67 -4.27
C LEU A 23 17.15 7.29 -5.64
N LEU A 24 16.75 6.13 -6.12
CA LEU A 24 17.22 5.52 -7.35
C LEU A 24 16.47 6.09 -8.56
N PRO A 25 17.18 6.74 -9.51
CA PRO A 25 16.56 7.26 -10.72
C PRO A 25 16.17 6.13 -11.70
N LEU A 26 15.32 6.46 -12.68
CA LEU A 26 14.87 5.49 -13.70
C LEU A 26 16.04 4.84 -14.45
N SER A 27 17.10 5.61 -14.73
CA SER A 27 18.32 5.11 -15.37
C SER A 27 19.00 4.00 -14.55
N PHE A 28 18.92 4.06 -13.22
CA PHE A 28 19.44 3.01 -12.35
C PHE A 28 18.67 1.70 -12.52
N PHE A 29 17.33 1.76 -12.59
CA PHE A 29 16.51 0.57 -12.86
C PHE A 29 16.75 0.00 -14.26
N HIS A 30 16.96 0.83 -15.28
CA HIS A 30 17.34 0.35 -16.60
C HIS A 30 18.69 -0.38 -16.57
N ARG A 31 19.68 0.13 -15.81
CA ARG A 31 20.96 -0.53 -15.60
C ARG A 31 20.78 -1.88 -14.89
N LEU A 32 19.94 -1.97 -13.86
CA LEU A 32 19.62 -3.23 -13.19
C LEU A 32 18.95 -4.23 -14.14
N ILE A 33 18.03 -3.78 -14.99
CA ILE A 33 17.37 -4.65 -15.97
C ILE A 33 18.36 -5.20 -16.99
N GLY A 34 19.33 -4.39 -17.43
CA GLY A 34 20.39 -4.81 -18.36
C GLY A 34 21.46 -5.73 -17.75
N ALA A 35 21.47 -5.93 -16.43
CA ALA A 35 22.47 -6.78 -15.77
C ALA A 35 22.34 -8.25 -16.20
N SER A 36 23.44 -8.88 -16.56
CA SER A 36 23.52 -10.26 -17.07
C SER A 36 23.25 -11.33 -16.00
N SER A 37 23.43 -11.00 -14.72
CA SER A 37 23.33 -11.95 -13.62
C SER A 37 22.93 -11.29 -12.29
N LEU A 38 22.47 -12.09 -11.32
CA LEU A 38 22.21 -11.61 -9.96
C LEU A 38 23.48 -11.12 -9.25
N SER A 39 24.65 -11.67 -9.59
CA SER A 39 25.93 -11.20 -9.08
C SER A 39 26.25 -9.78 -9.56
N GLU A 40 25.90 -9.47 -10.81
CA GLU A 40 26.03 -8.10 -11.34
C GLU A 40 25.01 -7.15 -10.70
N VAL A 41 23.77 -7.61 -10.47
CA VAL A 41 22.77 -6.85 -9.69
C VAL A 41 23.31 -6.50 -8.30
N ARG A 42 23.94 -7.44 -7.59
CA ARG A 42 24.57 -7.19 -6.27
C ARG A 42 25.62 -6.09 -6.35
N LYS A 43 26.53 -6.16 -7.33
CA LYS A 43 27.56 -5.13 -7.55
C LYS A 43 26.96 -3.76 -7.85
N ILE A 44 25.90 -3.70 -8.65
CA ILE A 44 25.22 -2.44 -8.99
C ILE A 44 24.59 -1.80 -7.74
N LEU A 45 24.06 -2.61 -6.81
CA LEU A 45 23.42 -2.13 -5.59
C LEU A 45 24.42 -1.75 -4.48
N GLU A 46 25.65 -2.25 -4.53
CA GLU A 46 26.68 -2.10 -3.49
C GLU A 46 26.96 -0.65 -3.09
N GLU A 47 26.96 0.27 -4.07
CA GLU A 47 27.21 1.70 -3.84
C GLU A 47 25.98 2.48 -3.34
N THR A 48 24.86 1.80 -3.10
CA THR A 48 23.60 2.42 -2.66
C THR A 48 23.25 2.00 -1.25
N VAL A 49 22.20 2.59 -0.69
CA VAL A 49 21.62 2.11 0.58
C VAL A 49 21.13 0.66 0.49
N TYR A 50 20.96 0.14 -0.73
CA TYR A 50 20.59 -1.23 -1.00
C TYR A 50 21.77 -2.21 -1.14
N GLY A 51 22.99 -1.81 -0.76
CA GLY A 51 24.16 -2.68 -0.83
C GLY A 51 23.96 -3.95 0.01
N ILE A 52 24.15 -5.12 -0.61
CA ILE A 52 23.92 -6.41 0.06
C ILE A 52 25.23 -6.86 0.68
N ARG A 53 25.21 -7.17 1.98
CA ARG A 53 26.41 -7.62 2.69
C ARG A 53 26.75 -9.06 2.29
N GLU A 54 27.99 -9.43 2.51
CA GLU A 54 28.43 -10.80 2.25
C GLU A 54 27.58 -11.81 3.07
N GLY A 55 27.05 -12.82 2.40
CA GLY A 55 26.17 -13.82 3.00
C GLY A 55 24.68 -13.42 3.14
N GLU A 56 24.30 -12.16 2.84
CA GLU A 56 22.90 -11.74 2.88
C GLU A 56 22.12 -12.14 1.62
N GLU A 57 20.87 -12.56 1.82
CA GLU A 57 19.89 -12.78 0.75
C GLU A 57 19.16 -11.48 0.36
N PHE A 58 18.60 -11.46 -0.85
CA PHE A 58 17.84 -10.31 -1.34
C PHE A 58 16.59 -10.01 -0.49
N ASP A 59 16.01 -10.99 0.18
CA ASP A 59 14.79 -10.76 0.97
C ASP A 59 15.04 -9.93 2.24
N VAL A 60 16.25 -10.01 2.80
CA VAL A 60 16.67 -9.21 3.96
C VAL A 60 16.76 -7.72 3.60
N LEU A 61 17.04 -7.42 2.33
CA LEU A 61 17.23 -6.06 1.83
C LEU A 61 16.00 -5.17 2.05
N TRP A 62 14.83 -5.69 1.71
CA TRP A 62 13.57 -4.94 1.73
C TRP A 62 13.21 -4.54 3.15
N GLU A 63 13.32 -5.49 4.08
CA GLU A 63 13.00 -5.25 5.48
C GLU A 63 14.01 -4.28 6.09
N ARG A 64 15.31 -4.47 5.85
CA ARG A 64 16.36 -3.60 6.38
C ARG A 64 16.16 -2.14 5.96
N GLU A 65 15.93 -1.91 4.67
CA GLU A 65 15.76 -0.55 4.16
C GLU A 65 14.41 0.07 4.55
N SER A 66 13.35 -0.72 4.63
CA SER A 66 12.05 -0.26 5.18
C SER A 66 12.21 0.17 6.64
N ARG A 67 12.90 -0.65 7.44
CA ARG A 67 13.15 -0.40 8.87
C ARG A 67 14.03 0.83 9.09
N ARG A 68 15.13 0.95 8.33
CA ARG A 68 16.00 2.14 8.35
C ARG A 68 15.20 3.39 8.02
N THR A 69 14.43 3.35 6.93
CA THR A 69 13.62 4.49 6.46
C THR A 69 12.61 4.90 7.52
N LEU A 70 11.83 3.94 8.05
CA LEU A 70 10.83 4.19 9.07
C LEU A 70 11.45 4.75 10.36
N SER A 71 12.60 4.20 10.80
CA SER A 71 13.31 4.70 11.98
C SER A 71 13.69 6.17 11.81
N ILE A 72 14.32 6.52 10.68
CA ILE A 72 14.74 7.91 10.41
C ILE A 72 13.53 8.85 10.38
N VAL A 73 12.43 8.44 9.74
CA VAL A 73 11.19 9.23 9.72
C VAL A 73 10.62 9.41 11.13
N LYS A 74 10.58 8.35 11.94
CA LYS A 74 10.10 8.42 13.33
C LYS A 74 11.00 9.29 14.20
N ASP A 75 12.31 9.31 13.96
CA ASP A 75 13.25 10.12 14.74
C ASP A 75 13.06 11.62 14.51
N VAL A 76 12.69 12.02 13.29
CA VAL A 76 12.52 13.45 12.94
C VAL A 76 11.12 13.99 13.22
N LEU A 77 10.12 13.13 13.38
CA LEU A 77 8.74 13.55 13.64
C LEU A 77 8.53 13.99 15.10
N PRO A 78 7.72 15.05 15.35
CA PRO A 78 7.68 15.71 16.65
C PRO A 78 6.85 14.97 17.70
N ASN A 79 5.81 14.21 17.32
CA ASN A 79 4.90 13.58 18.27
C ASN A 79 4.74 12.07 18.02
N LYS A 80 4.34 11.33 19.06
CA LYS A 80 4.14 9.88 18.97
C LYS A 80 3.07 9.51 17.93
N ARG A 81 1.98 10.26 17.85
CA ARG A 81 0.84 9.94 16.97
C ARG A 81 1.20 9.95 15.48
N LEU A 82 2.03 10.92 15.05
CA LEU A 82 2.58 10.96 13.69
C LEU A 82 3.59 9.86 13.44
N LYS A 83 4.40 9.50 14.45
CA LYS A 83 5.32 8.35 14.35
C LYS A 83 4.55 7.05 14.16
N ASP A 84 3.47 6.87 14.91
CA ASP A 84 2.59 5.71 14.86
C ASP A 84 1.82 5.64 13.53
N PHE A 85 1.46 6.78 12.94
CA PHE A 85 0.78 6.88 11.64
C PHE A 85 1.47 6.05 10.54
N PHE A 86 2.80 6.12 10.46
CA PHE A 86 3.59 5.35 9.49
C PHE A 86 3.83 3.89 9.89
N SER A 87 3.55 3.51 11.15
CA SER A 87 3.65 2.14 11.65
C SER A 87 2.36 1.34 11.49
N TYR A 88 1.18 1.99 11.43
CA TYR A 88 -0.11 1.28 11.37
C TYR A 88 -0.31 0.42 10.12
N SER A 89 0.36 0.73 9.00
CA SER A 89 0.34 -0.12 7.80
C SER A 89 0.93 -1.52 8.06
N TYR A 90 1.94 -1.62 8.92
CA TYR A 90 2.53 -2.89 9.33
C TYR A 90 1.63 -3.63 10.33
N ASP A 91 0.94 -2.91 11.22
CA ASP A 91 -0.04 -3.53 12.13
C ASP A 91 -1.19 -4.19 11.35
N ILE A 92 -1.74 -3.52 10.33
CA ILE A 92 -2.82 -4.12 9.54
C ILE A 92 -2.31 -5.27 8.66
N PHE A 93 -1.08 -5.15 8.12
CA PHE A 93 -0.44 -6.24 7.39
C PHE A 93 -0.30 -7.49 8.26
N ASN A 94 0.25 -7.34 9.47
CA ASN A 94 0.38 -8.44 10.42
C ASN A 94 -0.99 -9.03 10.76
N LEU A 95 -1.99 -8.19 11.05
CA LEU A 95 -3.36 -8.66 11.32
C LEU A 95 -3.94 -9.49 10.16
N LYS A 96 -3.75 -9.07 8.92
CA LYS A 96 -4.15 -9.82 7.72
C LYS A 96 -3.50 -11.20 7.66
N VAL A 97 -2.19 -11.26 7.85
CA VAL A 97 -1.42 -12.53 7.86
C VAL A 97 -1.94 -13.45 8.96
N LEU A 98 -2.11 -12.91 10.16
CA LEU A 98 -2.55 -13.66 11.34
C LEU A 98 -3.95 -14.25 11.19
N LEU A 99 -4.92 -13.44 10.75
CA LEU A 99 -6.30 -13.91 10.57
C LEU A 99 -6.41 -14.95 9.44
N LYS A 100 -5.65 -14.79 8.35
CA LYS A 100 -5.56 -15.82 7.29
C LYS A 100 -4.94 -17.11 7.82
N ASN A 101 -3.85 -17.04 8.58
CA ASN A 101 -3.21 -18.22 9.17
C ASN A 101 -4.13 -18.95 10.15
N LYS A 102 -4.92 -18.22 10.94
CA LYS A 102 -5.91 -18.80 11.85
C LYS A 102 -6.93 -19.65 11.07
N LEU A 103 -7.36 -19.21 9.89
CA LEU A 103 -8.22 -20.03 9.01
C LEU A 103 -7.51 -21.25 8.45
N LEU A 104 -6.31 -21.07 7.90
CA LEU A 104 -5.56 -22.15 7.28
C LEU A 104 -5.30 -23.26 8.33
N ALA A 105 -5.01 -22.89 9.57
CA ALA A 105 -4.87 -23.81 10.69
C ALA A 105 -6.16 -24.59 11.00
N LYS A 106 -7.33 -23.94 11.01
CA LYS A 106 -8.63 -24.64 11.14
C LYS A 106 -8.86 -25.67 10.02
N ARG A 107 -8.25 -25.46 8.85
CA ARG A 107 -8.28 -26.38 7.70
C ARG A 107 -7.12 -27.39 7.69
N GLY A 108 -6.36 -27.51 8.77
CA GLY A 108 -5.26 -28.47 8.92
C GLY A 108 -3.94 -28.06 8.23
N MET A 109 -3.85 -26.83 7.72
CA MET A 109 -2.61 -26.32 7.11
C MET A 109 -1.67 -25.70 8.15
N LYS A 110 -0.37 -25.77 7.90
CA LYS A 110 0.65 -25.21 8.79
C LYS A 110 0.54 -23.68 8.82
N LYS A 111 0.52 -23.10 10.03
CA LYS A 111 0.65 -21.65 10.21
C LYS A 111 2.04 -21.20 9.78
N ASN A 112 2.14 -20.12 9.01
CA ASN A 112 3.41 -19.51 8.64
C ASN A 112 3.54 -18.10 9.25
N TRP A 113 4.36 -17.97 10.29
CA TRP A 113 4.59 -16.73 11.02
C TRP A 113 5.79 -15.94 10.50
N ASP A 114 6.59 -16.52 9.61
CA ASP A 114 7.86 -15.97 9.13
C ASP A 114 7.67 -14.73 8.24
N ILE A 115 6.41 -14.41 7.90
CA ILE A 115 6.03 -13.26 7.05
C ILE A 115 5.76 -12.01 7.90
N LEU A 116 5.63 -12.14 9.23
CA LEU A 116 5.29 -11.02 10.11
C LEU A 116 6.43 -9.99 10.22
N VAL A 117 6.04 -8.73 10.38
CA VAL A 117 6.95 -7.59 10.32
C VAL A 117 6.91 -6.81 11.63
N ASP A 118 8.04 -6.74 12.35
CA ASP A 118 8.16 -6.01 13.62
C ASP A 118 8.48 -4.53 13.40
N MET A 119 7.56 -3.82 12.75
CA MET A 119 7.63 -2.37 12.49
C MET A 119 6.32 -1.64 12.83
N GLY A 120 5.36 -2.36 13.39
CA GLY A 120 4.06 -1.87 13.82
C GLY A 120 4.10 -1.08 15.13
N THR A 121 2.93 -0.67 15.60
CA THR A 121 2.75 -0.07 16.93
C THR A 121 2.51 -1.14 18.01
N VAL A 122 2.15 -2.34 17.60
CA VAL A 122 1.99 -3.50 18.48
C VAL A 122 3.12 -4.50 18.20
N PRO A 123 3.92 -4.89 19.21
CA PRO A 123 4.94 -5.92 19.05
C PRO A 123 4.36 -7.22 18.51
N VAL A 124 5.10 -7.91 17.64
CA VAL A 124 4.63 -9.12 16.96
C VAL A 124 4.08 -10.18 17.92
N ASP A 125 4.83 -10.52 18.98
CA ASP A 125 4.41 -11.52 19.97
C ASP A 125 3.09 -11.15 20.66
N LYS A 126 2.91 -9.86 20.95
CA LYS A 126 1.66 -9.36 21.53
C LYS A 126 0.51 -9.44 20.53
N MET A 127 0.74 -9.14 19.25
CA MET A 127 -0.28 -9.25 18.22
C MET A 127 -0.70 -10.71 17.98
N ILE A 128 0.25 -11.65 18.02
CA ILE A 128 -0.03 -13.09 17.98
C ILE A 128 -0.95 -13.46 19.14
N SER A 129 -0.57 -13.09 20.37
CA SER A 129 -1.38 -13.34 21.57
C SER A 129 -2.79 -12.76 21.48
N ILE A 130 -2.94 -11.54 20.96
CA ILE A 130 -4.24 -10.89 20.76
C ILE A 130 -5.12 -11.70 19.81
N VAL A 131 -4.59 -12.17 18.68
CA VAL A 131 -5.37 -12.91 17.67
C VAL A 131 -5.70 -14.33 18.12
N GLU A 132 -4.78 -15.00 18.81
CA GLU A 132 -5.01 -16.35 19.34
C GLU A 132 -6.05 -16.36 20.47
N ASN A 133 -6.02 -15.36 21.34
CA ASN A 133 -6.97 -15.21 22.45
C ASN A 133 -8.22 -14.39 22.10
N GLU A 134 -8.37 -13.98 20.84
CA GLU A 134 -9.52 -13.18 20.34
C GLU A 134 -9.75 -11.85 21.07
N GLN A 135 -8.67 -11.24 21.59
CA GLN A 135 -8.72 -10.01 22.37
C GLN A 135 -8.56 -8.77 21.49
N TYR A 136 -9.36 -8.67 20.41
CA TYR A 136 -9.22 -7.65 19.37
C TYR A 136 -9.37 -6.20 19.88
N VAL A 137 -9.92 -6.01 21.08
CA VAL A 137 -9.98 -4.72 21.79
C VAL A 137 -8.61 -4.11 22.04
N TYR A 138 -7.53 -4.89 22.03
CA TYR A 138 -6.17 -4.36 22.23
C TYR A 138 -5.48 -3.92 20.93
N LEU A 139 -6.11 -4.10 19.77
CA LEU A 139 -5.56 -3.63 18.49
C LEU A 139 -5.75 -2.12 18.34
N PRO A 140 -4.82 -1.37 17.71
CA PRO A 140 -4.96 0.08 17.55
C PRO A 140 -6.23 0.49 16.81
N PHE A 141 -6.77 -0.41 15.97
CA PHE A 141 -7.96 -0.18 15.17
C PHE A 141 -9.27 -0.21 15.98
N HIS A 142 -9.26 -0.51 17.28
CA HIS A 142 -10.45 -0.60 18.12
C HIS A 142 -11.08 0.79 18.40
N LYS A 143 -12.01 1.27 17.57
CA LYS A 143 -12.92 2.37 17.94
C LYS A 143 -14.35 1.91 17.67
N LYS A 144 -15.19 1.93 18.73
CA LYS A 144 -16.63 1.60 18.88
C LYS A 144 -17.22 0.46 18.02
N ASP A 145 -17.01 0.45 16.71
CA ASP A 145 -17.60 -0.48 15.73
C ASP A 145 -16.55 -1.35 15.02
N SER A 146 -15.26 -1.03 15.13
CA SER A 146 -14.17 -1.73 14.44
C SER A 146 -13.98 -3.20 14.82
N VAL A 147 -14.26 -3.55 16.08
CA VAL A 147 -14.19 -4.93 16.56
C VAL A 147 -15.30 -5.78 15.92
N TYR A 148 -16.46 -5.17 15.65
CA TYR A 148 -17.55 -5.83 14.95
C TYR A 148 -17.16 -6.24 13.52
N ILE A 149 -16.39 -5.42 12.80
CA ILE A 149 -15.88 -5.78 11.47
C ILE A 149 -15.03 -7.05 11.53
N ILE A 150 -14.20 -7.21 12.56
CA ILE A 150 -13.36 -8.41 12.73
C ILE A 150 -14.23 -9.63 13.05
N TRP A 151 -15.24 -9.47 13.92
CA TRP A 151 -16.16 -10.57 14.26
C TRP A 151 -17.05 -10.99 13.07
N ASP A 152 -17.65 -10.04 12.35
CA ASP A 152 -18.43 -10.30 11.13
C ASP A 152 -17.56 -11.00 10.07
N LEU A 153 -16.33 -10.53 9.89
CA LEU A 153 -15.35 -11.16 9.01
C LEU A 153 -15.09 -12.62 9.41
N LEU A 154 -14.81 -12.89 10.69
CA LEU A 154 -14.56 -14.24 11.19
C LEU A 154 -15.78 -15.16 11.04
N ASP A 155 -16.98 -14.67 11.31
CA ASP A 155 -18.24 -15.42 11.16
C ASP A 155 -18.51 -15.79 9.69
N ARG A 156 -18.41 -14.82 8.77
CA ARG A 156 -18.53 -15.05 7.32
C ARG A 156 -17.47 -16.02 6.79
N MET A 157 -16.26 -15.96 7.35
CA MET A 157 -15.18 -16.90 7.00
C MET A 157 -15.46 -18.31 7.53
N GLU A 158 -16.02 -18.46 8.73
CA GLU A 158 -16.38 -19.75 9.32
C GLU A 158 -17.54 -20.43 8.58
N LYS A 159 -18.53 -19.65 8.15
CA LYS A 159 -19.64 -20.10 7.30
C LYS A 159 -19.25 -20.34 5.84
N ALA A 160 -17.98 -20.14 5.48
CA ALA A 160 -17.47 -20.23 4.11
C ALA A 160 -18.19 -19.30 3.11
N GLU A 161 -18.81 -18.22 3.59
CA GLU A 161 -19.46 -17.19 2.79
C GLU A 161 -18.43 -16.22 2.18
N LEU A 162 -17.25 -16.12 2.81
CA LEU A 162 -16.14 -15.29 2.33
C LEU A 162 -14.89 -16.13 2.00
N ASP A 163 -14.42 -16.00 0.76
CA ASP A 163 -13.16 -16.58 0.31
C ASP A 163 -11.97 -15.85 0.96
N THR A 164 -10.99 -16.60 1.45
CA THR A 164 -9.77 -16.12 2.11
C THR A 164 -9.04 -15.04 1.28
N LYS A 165 -9.16 -15.07 -0.05
CA LYS A 165 -8.55 -14.06 -0.94
C LYS A 165 -9.16 -12.65 -0.83
N PHE A 166 -10.35 -12.51 -0.23
CA PHE A 166 -11.03 -11.22 -0.06
C PHE A 166 -10.96 -10.67 1.37
N VAL A 167 -10.41 -11.43 2.31
CA VAL A 167 -10.20 -11.01 3.71
C VAL A 167 -9.48 -9.67 3.79
N ASP A 168 -8.52 -9.44 2.88
CA ASP A 168 -7.76 -8.20 2.82
C ASP A 168 -8.66 -6.97 2.58
N LEU A 169 -9.72 -7.11 1.76
CA LEU A 169 -10.62 -5.99 1.43
C LEU A 169 -11.41 -5.51 2.65
N PHE A 170 -11.87 -6.45 3.48
CA PHE A 170 -12.58 -6.12 4.73
C PHE A 170 -11.64 -5.46 5.74
N LEU A 171 -10.40 -5.94 5.82
CA LEU A 171 -9.38 -5.36 6.70
C LEU A 171 -8.85 -4.02 6.17
N ASP A 172 -8.85 -3.79 4.85
CA ASP A 172 -8.60 -2.48 4.27
C ASP A 172 -9.66 -1.46 4.71
N LYS A 173 -10.95 -1.83 4.70
CA LYS A 173 -12.04 -0.98 5.21
C LYS A 173 -11.82 -0.58 6.66
N LEU A 174 -11.47 -1.54 7.52
CA LEU A 174 -11.10 -1.29 8.92
C LEU A 174 -9.94 -0.29 9.03
N TYR A 175 -8.86 -0.53 8.28
CA TYR A 175 -7.65 0.29 8.33
C TYR A 175 -7.89 1.71 7.85
N PHE A 176 -8.53 1.90 6.70
CA PHE A 176 -8.71 3.23 6.13
C PHE A 176 -9.70 4.09 6.93
N ASN A 177 -10.76 3.49 7.49
CA ASN A 177 -11.65 4.19 8.42
C ASN A 177 -10.90 4.68 9.66
N PHE A 178 -10.03 3.84 10.22
CA PHE A 178 -9.16 4.23 11.34
C PHE A 178 -8.20 5.35 10.94
N MET A 179 -7.46 5.19 9.84
CA MET A 179 -6.47 6.17 9.38
C MET A 179 -7.08 7.54 9.05
N LEU A 180 -8.29 7.55 8.46
CA LEU A 180 -8.99 8.78 8.14
C LEU A 180 -9.40 9.54 9.42
N ASN A 181 -9.87 8.82 10.43
CA ASN A 181 -10.20 9.40 11.72
C ASN A 181 -8.95 9.88 12.47
N GLU A 182 -7.86 9.11 12.46
CA GLU A 182 -6.57 9.53 13.03
C GLU A 182 -6.05 10.81 12.37
N ALA A 183 -6.10 10.90 11.04
CA ALA A 183 -5.69 12.10 10.32
C ALA A 183 -6.55 13.33 10.67
N ARG A 184 -7.86 13.16 10.81
CA ARG A 184 -8.80 14.22 11.24
C ARG A 184 -8.54 14.68 12.67
N GLU A 185 -8.38 13.74 13.60
CA GLU A 185 -8.13 14.04 15.01
C GLU A 185 -6.75 14.70 15.23
N MET A 186 -5.77 14.43 14.37
CA MET A 186 -4.48 15.15 14.37
C MET A 186 -4.58 16.57 13.79
N GLY A 187 -5.65 16.90 13.08
CA GLY A 187 -5.79 18.19 12.39
C GLY A 187 -4.90 18.34 11.15
N GLU A 188 -4.36 17.23 10.62
CA GLU A 188 -3.44 17.24 9.48
C GLU A 188 -4.20 17.13 8.16
N SER A 189 -4.59 18.28 7.59
CA SER A 189 -5.41 18.36 6.38
C SER A 189 -4.84 17.58 5.19
N PHE A 190 -3.51 17.64 5.00
CA PHE A 190 -2.85 16.88 3.96
C PHE A 190 -2.95 15.36 4.17
N LEU A 191 -2.82 14.88 5.41
CA LEU A 191 -2.99 13.45 5.69
C LEU A 191 -4.42 13.01 5.43
N VAL A 192 -5.41 13.85 5.74
CA VAL A 192 -6.82 13.58 5.39
C VAL A 192 -6.95 13.43 3.88
N GLU A 193 -6.49 14.41 3.09
CA GLU A 193 -6.55 14.32 1.63
C GLU A 193 -5.79 13.12 1.06
N TYR A 194 -4.65 12.76 1.66
CA TYR A 194 -3.84 11.61 1.26
C TYR A 194 -4.59 10.30 1.51
N ILE A 195 -5.20 10.14 2.68
CA ILE A 195 -6.00 8.95 2.99
C ILE A 195 -7.23 8.87 2.08
N LYS A 196 -7.92 9.98 1.81
CA LYS A 196 -9.03 10.01 0.84
C LYS A 196 -8.61 9.57 -0.56
N LEU A 197 -7.45 10.04 -1.02
CA LEU A 197 -6.86 9.59 -2.29
C LEU A 197 -6.61 8.08 -2.30
N LEU A 198 -6.02 7.53 -1.23
CA LEU A 198 -5.79 6.09 -1.12
C LEU A 198 -7.08 5.27 -1.08
N ILE A 199 -8.12 5.78 -0.42
CA ILE A 199 -9.46 5.17 -0.39
C ILE A 199 -10.01 5.08 -1.81
N ASP A 200 -10.03 6.18 -2.56
CA ASP A 200 -10.57 6.19 -3.93
C ASP A 200 -9.79 5.24 -4.85
N LEU A 201 -8.46 5.26 -4.79
CA LEU A 201 -7.61 4.34 -5.57
C LEU A 201 -7.83 2.87 -5.18
N THR A 202 -8.10 2.60 -3.91
CA THR A 202 -8.43 1.25 -3.41
C THR A 202 -9.80 0.83 -3.90
N ASN A 203 -10.81 1.70 -3.82
CA ASN A 203 -12.17 1.43 -4.31
C ASN A 203 -12.20 1.18 -5.82
N ILE A 204 -11.48 1.99 -6.62
CA ILE A 204 -11.33 1.77 -8.07
C ILE A 204 -10.73 0.39 -8.35
N MET A 205 -9.64 0.01 -7.66
CA MET A 205 -9.08 -1.33 -7.83
C MET A 205 -10.02 -2.44 -7.35
N THR A 206 -10.74 -2.23 -6.26
CA THR A 206 -11.70 -3.18 -5.72
C THR A 206 -12.85 -3.41 -6.69
N PHE A 207 -13.32 -2.38 -7.40
CA PHE A 207 -14.30 -2.49 -8.47
C PHE A 207 -13.82 -3.45 -9.57
N PHE A 208 -12.61 -3.23 -10.11
CA PHE A 208 -12.04 -4.12 -11.13
C PHE A 208 -11.77 -5.53 -10.61
N ARG A 209 -11.29 -5.68 -9.37
CA ARG A 209 -11.09 -7.00 -8.74
C ARG A 209 -12.41 -7.76 -8.59
N ALA A 210 -13.49 -7.07 -8.21
CA ALA A 210 -14.82 -7.67 -8.09
C ALA A 210 -15.37 -8.11 -9.45
N LYS A 211 -15.24 -7.26 -10.49
CA LYS A 211 -15.58 -7.61 -11.89
C LYS A 211 -14.78 -8.82 -12.37
N PHE A 212 -13.46 -8.81 -12.19
CA PHE A 212 -12.56 -9.90 -12.59
C PHE A 212 -12.92 -11.23 -11.92
N ALA A 213 -13.35 -11.18 -10.65
CA ALA A 213 -13.75 -12.35 -9.89
C ALA A 213 -15.24 -12.72 -10.04
N GLY A 214 -16.00 -12.04 -10.91
CA GLY A 214 -17.42 -12.31 -11.14
C GLY A 214 -18.30 -12.11 -9.90
N ARG A 215 -17.96 -11.16 -9.03
CA ARG A 215 -18.68 -10.94 -7.76
C ARG A 215 -19.95 -10.09 -7.95
N SER A 216 -20.89 -10.18 -7.02
CA SER A 216 -22.17 -9.48 -7.07
C SER A 216 -22.05 -7.99 -6.68
N LYS A 217 -23.07 -7.20 -7.04
CA LYS A 217 -23.23 -5.81 -6.57
C LYS A 217 -23.25 -5.71 -5.04
N SER A 218 -23.92 -6.66 -4.38
CA SER A 218 -23.95 -6.75 -2.91
C SER A 218 -22.56 -6.97 -2.32
N PHE A 219 -21.76 -7.87 -2.91
CA PHE A 219 -20.39 -8.07 -2.48
C PHE A 219 -19.57 -6.78 -2.60
N LEU A 220 -19.70 -6.04 -3.72
CA LEU A 220 -19.00 -4.77 -3.88
C LEU A 220 -19.40 -3.77 -2.79
N SER A 221 -20.70 -3.60 -2.54
CA SER A 221 -21.23 -2.71 -1.51
C SER A 221 -20.67 -3.02 -0.12
N ASP A 222 -20.46 -4.30 0.20
CA ASP A 222 -19.91 -4.72 1.49
C ASP A 222 -18.44 -4.29 1.65
N VAL A 223 -17.65 -4.38 0.58
CA VAL A 223 -16.18 -4.22 0.63
C VAL A 223 -15.67 -2.81 0.29
N LEU A 224 -16.49 -1.96 -0.32
CA LEU A 224 -16.08 -0.58 -0.58
C LEU A 224 -15.89 0.20 0.72
N ILE A 225 -14.98 1.16 0.64
CA ILE A 225 -14.49 1.94 1.76
C ILE A 225 -15.05 3.35 1.66
N SER A 226 -15.67 3.82 2.73
CA SER A 226 -16.31 5.12 2.76
C SER A 226 -15.32 6.25 3.05
N GLY A 227 -15.70 7.48 2.71
CA GLY A 227 -14.98 8.69 3.11
C GLY A 227 -13.90 9.17 2.13
N GLY A 228 -13.84 8.60 0.92
CA GLY A 228 -13.04 9.08 -0.21
C GLY A 228 -13.52 10.42 -0.78
N PHE A 229 -12.92 10.89 -1.88
CA PHE A 229 -13.48 12.01 -2.65
C PHE A 229 -14.64 11.56 -3.54
N VAL A 230 -14.61 10.30 -3.97
CA VAL A 230 -15.70 9.68 -4.72
C VAL A 230 -16.61 8.98 -3.73
N ASP A 231 -17.91 9.26 -3.86
CA ASP A 231 -18.95 8.54 -3.16
C ASP A 231 -19.01 7.08 -3.65
N GLU A 232 -18.82 6.13 -2.74
CA GLU A 232 -18.82 4.70 -3.02
C GLU A 232 -20.14 4.20 -3.62
N ASP A 233 -21.27 4.80 -3.25
CA ASP A 233 -22.59 4.39 -3.73
C ASP A 233 -22.71 4.61 -5.24
N ARG A 234 -22.07 5.68 -5.75
CA ARG A 234 -22.02 5.95 -7.19
C ARG A 234 -21.26 4.87 -7.96
N LEU A 235 -20.27 4.22 -7.33
CA LEU A 235 -19.55 3.10 -7.93
C LEU A 235 -20.38 1.81 -7.89
N VAL A 236 -21.11 1.60 -6.80
CA VAL A 236 -22.04 0.47 -6.63
C VAL A 236 -23.16 0.53 -7.66
N ASP A 237 -23.70 1.72 -7.93
CA ASP A 237 -24.80 1.93 -8.88
C ASP A 237 -24.48 1.49 -10.30
N VAL A 238 -23.28 1.80 -10.78
CA VAL A 238 -22.83 1.44 -12.13
C VAL A 238 -22.11 0.09 -12.21
N TYR A 239 -22.07 -0.68 -11.11
CA TYR A 239 -21.33 -1.93 -11.08
C TYR A 239 -21.90 -3.01 -12.01
N GLN A 240 -23.21 -3.03 -12.26
CA GLN A 240 -23.82 -4.00 -13.18
C GLN A 240 -23.79 -3.53 -14.63
N ASP A 241 -23.48 -2.25 -14.86
CA ASP A 241 -23.41 -1.67 -16.19
C ASP A 241 -22.10 -2.06 -16.91
N ASN A 242 -21.97 -1.56 -18.14
CA ASN A 242 -20.73 -1.60 -18.90
C ASN A 242 -19.65 -0.68 -18.29
N LEU A 243 -18.40 -0.86 -18.72
CA LEU A 243 -17.29 -0.05 -18.22
C LEU A 243 -17.40 1.42 -18.63
N ASP A 244 -18.12 1.75 -19.71
CA ASP A 244 -18.39 3.13 -20.09
C ASP A 244 -19.17 3.88 -18.99
N SER A 245 -20.16 3.25 -18.35
CA SER A 245 -20.87 3.84 -17.22
C SER A 245 -19.91 4.14 -16.06
N PHE A 246 -19.00 3.22 -15.75
CA PHE A 246 -17.98 3.41 -14.71
C PHE A 246 -17.06 4.60 -15.02
N VAL A 247 -16.55 4.68 -16.26
CA VAL A 247 -15.71 5.82 -16.71
C VAL A 247 -16.49 7.13 -16.61
N LYS A 248 -17.76 7.16 -17.05
CA LYS A 248 -18.62 8.36 -16.99
C LYS A 248 -18.84 8.87 -15.57
N VAL A 249 -19.05 7.98 -14.59
CA VAL A 249 -19.24 8.38 -13.18
C VAL A 249 -18.03 9.16 -12.65
N LEU A 250 -16.83 8.76 -13.09
CA LEU A 250 -15.56 9.32 -12.65
C LEU A 250 -14.99 10.38 -13.59
N HIS A 251 -15.68 10.73 -14.68
CA HIS A 251 -15.20 11.68 -15.69
C HIS A 251 -14.84 13.07 -15.13
N TYR A 252 -15.66 13.58 -14.20
CA TYR A 252 -15.42 14.87 -13.56
C TYR A 252 -14.54 14.78 -12.31
N SER A 253 -14.02 13.59 -12.00
CA SER A 253 -13.08 13.39 -10.90
C SER A 253 -11.63 13.53 -11.40
N PRO A 254 -10.65 13.73 -10.50
CA PRO A 254 -9.24 13.66 -10.86
C PRO A 254 -8.81 12.32 -11.48
N TYR A 255 -9.64 11.27 -11.36
CA TYR A 255 -9.35 9.92 -11.79
C TYR A 255 -9.72 9.60 -13.24
N SER A 256 -10.34 10.52 -14.02
CA SER A 256 -10.83 10.24 -15.38
C SER A 256 -9.79 9.54 -16.26
N GLY A 257 -8.61 10.16 -16.42
CA GLY A 257 -7.55 9.60 -17.25
C GLY A 257 -6.94 8.29 -16.71
N LEU A 258 -7.06 8.02 -15.41
CA LEU A 258 -6.66 6.74 -14.82
C LEU A 258 -7.66 5.65 -15.18
N VAL A 259 -8.96 5.91 -14.99
CA VAL A 259 -10.01 4.91 -15.19
C VAL A 259 -10.26 4.58 -16.65
N GLU A 260 -10.10 5.55 -17.55
CA GLU A 260 -10.12 5.31 -19.00
C GLU A 260 -9.05 4.29 -19.41
N LYS A 261 -7.81 4.48 -18.92
CA LYS A 261 -6.70 3.54 -19.19
C LYS A 261 -6.95 2.18 -18.56
N MET A 262 -7.44 2.13 -17.32
CA MET A 262 -7.74 0.87 -16.63
C MET A 262 -8.86 0.09 -17.34
N ALA A 263 -9.93 0.77 -17.76
CA ALA A 263 -11.03 0.16 -18.50
C ALA A 263 -10.55 -0.41 -19.83
N ALA A 264 -9.77 0.34 -20.60
CA ALA A 264 -9.21 -0.12 -21.87
C ALA A 264 -8.33 -1.37 -21.71
N LEU A 265 -7.45 -1.40 -20.68
CA LEU A 265 -6.62 -2.59 -20.41
C LEU A 265 -7.48 -3.80 -19.99
N PHE A 266 -8.52 -3.57 -19.19
CA PHE A 266 -9.43 -4.62 -18.76
C PHE A 266 -10.18 -5.24 -19.95
N GLU A 267 -10.68 -4.43 -20.88
CA GLU A 267 -11.36 -4.90 -22.09
C GLU A 267 -10.42 -5.65 -23.04
N GLN A 268 -9.14 -5.27 -23.08
CA GLN A 268 -8.09 -5.99 -23.79
C GLN A 268 -7.69 -7.32 -23.12
N GLY A 269 -8.32 -7.69 -22.00
CA GLY A 269 -8.05 -8.93 -21.29
C GLY A 269 -6.73 -8.93 -20.51
N GLN A 270 -6.20 -7.74 -20.17
CA GLN A 270 -4.98 -7.63 -19.37
C GLN A 270 -5.22 -8.04 -17.92
N ASP A 271 -4.15 -8.44 -17.25
CA ASP A 271 -4.21 -8.90 -15.87
C ASP A 271 -4.40 -7.76 -14.86
N LEU A 272 -4.84 -8.11 -13.64
CA LEU A 272 -4.99 -7.14 -12.55
C LEU A 272 -3.67 -6.45 -12.19
N ALA A 273 -2.52 -7.09 -12.41
CA ALA A 273 -1.21 -6.51 -12.14
C ALA A 273 -0.93 -5.29 -13.03
N SER A 274 -1.42 -5.29 -14.27
CA SER A 274 -1.34 -4.15 -15.20
C SER A 274 -2.17 -2.96 -14.72
N LEU A 275 -3.37 -3.20 -14.17
CA LEU A 275 -4.17 -2.15 -13.54
C LEU A 275 -3.52 -1.62 -12.26
N GLU A 276 -2.97 -2.51 -11.41
CA GLU A 276 -2.24 -2.09 -10.21
C GLU A 276 -1.05 -1.20 -10.52
N LYS A 277 -0.33 -1.46 -11.61
CA LYS A 277 0.74 -0.60 -12.09
C LYS A 277 0.23 0.82 -12.39
N LEU A 278 -0.90 0.95 -13.08
CA LEU A 278 -1.49 2.26 -13.37
C LEU A 278 -1.88 3.02 -12.09
N LYS A 279 -2.48 2.33 -11.12
CA LYS A 279 -2.81 2.90 -9.80
C LYS A 279 -1.56 3.44 -9.09
N ASP A 280 -0.51 2.62 -9.04
CA ASP A 280 0.75 2.94 -8.38
C ASP A 280 1.46 4.12 -9.07
N ASN A 281 1.44 4.15 -10.40
CA ASN A 281 1.97 5.26 -11.19
C ASN A 281 1.22 6.57 -10.91
N TYR A 282 -0.11 6.52 -10.87
CA TYR A 282 -0.95 7.68 -10.57
C TYR A 282 -0.66 8.24 -9.17
N LEU A 283 -0.46 7.38 -8.17
CA LEU A 283 -0.09 7.80 -6.82
C LEU A 283 1.26 8.55 -6.81
N ILE A 284 2.27 8.00 -7.48
CA ILE A 284 3.58 8.64 -7.59
C ILE A 284 3.49 9.99 -8.30
N GLU A 285 2.77 10.08 -9.42
CA GLU A 285 2.58 11.34 -10.14
C GLU A 285 1.86 12.39 -9.30
N THR A 286 0.83 11.98 -8.55
CA THR A 286 0.10 12.88 -7.66
C THR A 286 1.02 13.45 -6.58
N LEU A 287 1.88 12.61 -6.00
CA LEU A 287 2.79 13.00 -4.91
C LEU A 287 4.06 13.70 -5.40
N LYS A 288 4.43 13.61 -6.69
CA LYS A 288 5.59 14.34 -7.24
C LYS A 288 5.51 15.84 -7.00
N ASN A 289 4.32 16.43 -6.95
CA ASN A 289 4.15 17.86 -6.65
C ASN A 289 4.56 18.23 -5.21
N CYS A 290 4.62 17.25 -4.29
CA CYS A 290 5.10 17.47 -2.93
C CYS A 290 6.58 17.89 -2.89
N LYS A 291 7.35 17.68 -3.97
CA LYS A 291 8.73 18.14 -4.08
C LYS A 291 8.89 19.66 -4.04
N PHE A 292 7.83 20.40 -4.37
CA PHE A 292 7.84 21.87 -4.34
C PHE A 292 7.47 22.46 -2.98
N VAL A 293 7.07 21.62 -2.01
CA VAL A 293 6.73 22.06 -0.65
C VAL A 293 8.00 22.12 0.19
N MET A 294 8.36 23.33 0.64
CA MET A 294 9.57 23.52 1.44
C MET A 294 9.39 23.10 2.91
N PHE A 295 8.22 23.35 3.51
CA PHE A 295 7.94 23.08 4.92
C PHE A 295 6.58 22.44 5.07
N GLY A 296 6.53 21.23 5.67
CA GLY A 296 5.29 20.53 5.97
C GLY A 296 5.47 19.01 5.98
N ILE A 297 4.38 18.28 6.21
CA ILE A 297 4.37 16.81 6.25
C ILE A 297 4.45 16.15 4.86
N GLN A 298 4.16 16.92 3.82
CA GLN A 298 4.05 16.45 2.43
C GLN A 298 5.33 15.81 1.90
N PRO A 299 6.54 16.39 2.07
CA PRO A 299 7.78 15.77 1.63
C PRO A 299 8.07 14.46 2.36
N ILE A 300 7.68 14.35 3.63
CA ILE A 300 7.87 13.13 4.43
C ILE A 300 7.00 11.99 3.88
N VAL A 301 5.70 12.26 3.64
CA VAL A 301 4.78 11.27 3.07
C VAL A 301 5.22 10.87 1.66
N ALA A 302 5.56 11.84 0.81
CA ALA A 302 6.02 11.58 -0.55
C ALA A 302 7.30 10.73 -0.58
N PHE A 303 8.25 11.00 0.33
CA PHE A 303 9.47 10.20 0.48
C PHE A 303 9.17 8.76 0.94
N MET A 304 8.28 8.56 1.92
CA MET A 304 7.87 7.21 2.33
C MET A 304 7.27 6.42 1.17
N VAL A 305 6.35 7.03 0.40
CA VAL A 305 5.75 6.37 -0.78
C VAL A 305 6.78 6.12 -1.87
N ALA A 306 7.74 7.03 -2.07
CA ALA A 306 8.83 6.83 -3.02
C ALA A 306 9.71 5.63 -2.64
N LYS A 307 10.05 5.48 -1.35
CA LYS A 307 10.83 4.34 -0.84
C LYS A 307 10.08 3.01 -0.98
N ASP A 308 8.78 2.99 -0.69
CA ASP A 308 7.95 1.79 -0.90
C ASP A 308 7.92 1.40 -2.38
N MET A 309 7.80 2.38 -3.28
CA MET A 309 7.79 2.16 -4.72
C MET A 309 9.15 1.67 -5.26
N GLU A 310 10.24 2.22 -4.74
CA GLU A 310 11.61 1.82 -5.05
C GLU A 310 11.86 0.37 -4.67
N ILE A 311 11.48 -0.03 -3.45
CA ILE A 311 11.54 -1.43 -2.99
C ILE A 311 10.67 -2.32 -3.89
N LYS A 312 9.46 -1.88 -4.26
CA LYS A 312 8.58 -2.64 -5.15
C LYS A 312 9.21 -2.85 -6.53
N ASN A 313 9.80 -1.82 -7.12
CA ASN A 313 10.50 -1.92 -8.40
C ASN A 313 11.75 -2.81 -8.31
N LEU A 314 12.53 -2.70 -7.24
CA LEU A 314 13.67 -3.58 -7.01
C LEU A 314 13.23 -5.05 -6.92
N ARG A 315 12.15 -5.34 -6.17
CA ARG A 315 11.57 -6.69 -6.10
C ARG A 315 11.15 -7.19 -7.47
N ILE A 316 10.47 -6.38 -8.28
CA ILE A 316 10.05 -6.76 -9.64
C ILE A 316 11.26 -7.13 -10.51
N VAL A 317 12.32 -6.32 -10.48
CA VAL A 317 13.51 -6.58 -11.30
C VAL A 317 14.24 -7.84 -10.82
N ILE A 318 14.44 -7.98 -9.51
CA ILE A 318 15.22 -9.10 -8.95
C ILE A 318 14.48 -10.42 -9.08
N THR A 319 13.22 -10.48 -8.65
CA THR A 319 12.38 -11.69 -8.79
C THR A 319 12.12 -12.03 -10.24
N GLY A 320 11.93 -11.03 -11.10
CA GLY A 320 11.75 -11.25 -12.52
C GLY A 320 13.01 -11.79 -13.19
N LYS A 321 14.21 -11.37 -12.76
CA LYS A 321 15.47 -11.97 -13.21
C LYS A 321 15.67 -13.39 -12.70
N GLN A 322 15.35 -13.66 -11.44
CA GLN A 322 15.35 -15.03 -10.89
C GLN A 322 14.42 -15.95 -11.68
N ALA A 323 13.29 -15.43 -12.16
CA ALA A 323 12.33 -16.15 -12.99
C ALA A 323 12.68 -16.16 -14.50
N GLY A 324 13.81 -15.57 -14.91
CA GLY A 324 14.25 -15.55 -16.31
C GLY A 324 13.40 -14.68 -17.25
N LEU A 325 12.71 -13.66 -16.72
CA LEU A 325 11.91 -12.74 -17.54
C LEU A 325 12.80 -11.88 -18.45
N SER A 326 12.30 -11.61 -19.66
CA SER A 326 12.99 -10.76 -20.62
C SER A 326 13.03 -9.30 -20.17
N GLU A 327 14.04 -8.56 -20.63
CA GLU A 327 14.16 -7.13 -20.31
C GLU A 327 12.93 -6.31 -20.71
N GLY A 328 12.29 -6.66 -21.83
CA GLY A 328 11.08 -6.00 -22.31
C GLY A 328 9.94 -6.10 -21.29
N ILE A 329 9.70 -7.31 -20.77
CA ILE A 329 8.67 -7.57 -19.75
C ILE A 329 9.01 -6.83 -18.45
N LEU A 330 10.28 -6.81 -18.04
CA LEU A 330 10.69 -6.09 -16.82
C LEU A 330 10.48 -4.59 -16.95
N LYS A 331 10.83 -3.99 -18.10
CA LYS A 331 10.58 -2.57 -18.39
C LYS A 331 9.09 -2.27 -18.40
N GLU A 332 8.28 -3.15 -18.97
CA GLU A 332 6.82 -3.02 -18.98
C GLU A 332 6.23 -3.09 -17.57
N ARG A 333 6.76 -3.91 -16.67
CA ARG A 333 6.24 -4.04 -15.29
C ARG A 333 6.75 -2.95 -14.34
N LEU A 334 7.78 -2.22 -14.74
CA LEU A 334 8.37 -1.17 -13.91
C LEU A 334 7.39 -0.03 -13.68
N ARG A 335 7.23 0.37 -12.42
CA ARG A 335 6.42 1.51 -12.03
C ARG A 335 7.23 2.80 -12.09
N TYR A 336 6.54 3.93 -12.16
CA TYR A 336 7.19 5.23 -12.14
C TYR A 336 8.00 5.42 -10.86
N VAL A 337 9.20 5.98 -11.05
CA VAL A 337 10.06 6.42 -9.97
C VAL A 337 9.73 7.87 -9.59
N TYR A 338 10.05 8.23 -8.36
CA TYR A 338 9.80 9.57 -7.84
C TYR A 338 10.79 10.62 -8.38
N VAL A 339 12.08 10.26 -8.51
CA VAL A 339 13.18 11.13 -8.96
C VAL A 339 13.51 11.00 -10.44
#